data_AF-A0AAJ4DZ01-F1
#
_entry.id   AF-A0AAJ4DZ01-F1
#
_cell.length_a   1.000
_cell.length_b   1.000
_cell.length_c   1.000
_cell.angle_alpha   90.00
_cell.angle_beta   90.00
_cell.angle_gamma   90.00
#
_symmetry.space_group_name_H-M   'P 1'
#
loop_
_entity.id
_entity.type
_entity.pdbx_description
1 polymer ?
#
loop_
_entity_poly.entity_id
_entity_poly.type
_entity_poly.pdbx_seq_one_letter_code
_entity_poly.pdbx_strand_id
1 'polypeptide(L)'
;MTAISHVYNYTVRCPHVKDPAHPTTWENHIEFNQSCEIGLSRITKWHDRSGNRIFEQDGFVVREAETEKAYFSMQNTRIKGDGHVLVTFKIFMDESTKDTSVQEIMQHLIADYDEKIAKL
;
A
#
# COMPACT_ATOMS: atom_id res chain seq x y z
N MET A 1 -9.11 -13.21 21.48
CA MET A 1 -8.78 -13.31 20.03
C MET A 1 -9.56 -12.21 19.35
N THR A 2 -8.88 -11.23 18.75
CA THR A 2 -9.56 -10.11 18.11
C THR A 2 -9.62 -10.35 16.60
N ALA A 3 -10.82 -10.36 16.05
CA ALA A 3 -11.03 -10.61 14.63
C ALA A 3 -10.76 -9.35 13.81
N ILE A 4 -10.13 -9.50 12.66
CA ILE A 4 -10.08 -8.44 11.65
C ILE A 4 -11.50 -8.31 11.06
N SER A 5 -12.11 -7.14 11.24
CA SER A 5 -13.47 -6.86 10.75
C SER A 5 -13.47 -6.23 9.37
N HIS A 6 -12.37 -5.59 8.96
CA HIS A 6 -12.24 -4.97 7.64
C HIS A 6 -10.83 -5.20 7.08
N VAL A 7 -10.74 -5.40 5.76
CA VAL A 7 -9.47 -5.57 5.05
C VAL A 7 -9.43 -4.58 3.90
N TYR A 8 -8.40 -3.73 3.85
CA TYR A 8 -8.16 -2.76 2.78
C TYR A 8 -6.83 -3.08 2.09
N ASN A 9 -6.85 -3.23 0.78
CA ASN A 9 -5.67 -3.54 -0.01
C ASN A 9 -5.51 -2.51 -1.12
N TYR A 10 -4.39 -1.82 -1.10
CA TYR A 10 -4.00 -0.87 -2.14
C TYR A 10 -2.91 -1.49 -3.01
N THR A 11 -3.05 -1.34 -4.32
CA THR A 11 -1.99 -1.63 -5.30
C THR A 11 -1.77 -0.40 -6.13
N VAL A 12 -0.53 0.07 -6.23
CA VAL A 12 -0.19 1.18 -7.13
C VAL A 12 0.74 0.67 -8.20
N ARG A 13 0.48 1.03 -9.46
CA ARG A 13 1.35 0.74 -10.59
C ARG A 13 1.85 2.06 -11.17
N CYS A 14 3.13 2.34 -11.03
CA CYS A 14 3.69 3.56 -11.60
C CYS A 14 3.87 3.38 -13.12
N PRO A 15 3.26 4.25 -13.96
CA PRO A 15 3.30 4.09 -15.42
C PRO A 15 4.67 4.48 -16.00
N HIS A 16 5.06 3.81 -17.10
CA HIS A 16 6.33 4.03 -17.79
C HIS A 16 6.32 5.20 -18.79
N VAL A 17 5.15 5.57 -19.30
CA VAL A 17 5.03 6.47 -20.47
C VAL A 17 4.45 7.81 -20.04
N LYS A 18 5.27 8.86 -20.14
CA LYS A 18 4.79 10.24 -20.16
C LYS A 18 4.28 10.53 -21.57
N ASP A 19 2.98 10.36 -21.81
CA ASP A 19 2.35 10.92 -23.00
C ASP A 19 2.17 12.43 -22.76
N PRO A 20 2.80 13.32 -23.54
CA PRO A 20 2.61 14.76 -23.39
C PRO A 20 1.16 15.22 -23.61
N ALA A 21 0.37 14.43 -24.35
CA ALA A 21 -1.05 14.69 -24.58
C ALA A 21 -1.96 14.14 -23.47
N HIS A 22 -1.51 13.11 -22.74
CA HIS A 22 -2.24 12.49 -21.65
C HIS A 22 -1.28 12.24 -20.47
N PRO A 23 -1.19 13.15 -19.48
CA PRO A 23 -0.30 12.96 -18.34
C PRO A 23 -0.72 11.70 -17.57
N THR A 24 0.06 10.63 -17.73
CA THR A 24 -0.11 9.38 -17.00
C THR A 24 0.49 9.54 -15.60
N THR A 25 -0.33 9.88 -14.60
CA THR A 25 0.08 9.91 -13.20
C THR A 25 -0.20 8.57 -12.53
N TRP A 26 0.60 8.19 -11.53
CA TRP A 26 0.39 6.97 -10.74
C TRP A 26 -0.92 7.01 -9.94
N GLU A 27 -1.46 8.20 -9.67
CA GLU A 27 -2.74 8.41 -8.99
C GLU A 27 -3.90 7.74 -9.75
N ASN A 28 -3.84 7.74 -11.09
CA ASN A 28 -4.82 7.08 -11.94
C ASN A 28 -4.68 5.54 -11.96
N HIS A 29 -3.65 5.01 -11.30
CA HIS A 29 -3.29 3.59 -11.27
C HIS A 29 -3.26 3.02 -9.85
N ILE A 30 -4.06 3.61 -8.96
CA ILE A 30 -4.35 3.07 -7.64
C ILE A 30 -5.54 2.11 -7.74
N GLU A 31 -5.27 0.82 -7.53
CA GLU A 31 -6.30 -0.20 -7.38
C GLU A 31 -6.59 -0.41 -5.88
N PHE A 32 -7.86 -0.33 -5.50
CA PHE A 32 -8.34 -0.62 -4.15
C PHE A 32 -9.24 -1.85 -4.14
N ASN A 33 -9.05 -2.74 -3.17
CA ASN A 33 -9.96 -3.86 -2.94
C ASN A 33 -10.06 -4.24 -1.46
N GLN A 34 -11.10 -5.01 -1.12
CA GLN A 34 -11.39 -5.45 0.24
C GLN A 34 -11.31 -6.97 0.41
N SER A 35 -10.60 -7.67 -0.49
CA SER A 35 -10.51 -9.13 -0.45
C SER A 35 -9.62 -9.61 0.70
N CYS A 36 -10.18 -10.46 1.57
CA CYS A 36 -9.43 -11.14 2.63
C CYS A 36 -8.34 -12.06 2.06
N GLU A 37 -8.59 -12.72 0.93
CA GLU A 37 -7.61 -13.62 0.29
C GLU A 37 -6.36 -12.85 -0.16
N ILE A 38 -6.55 -11.65 -0.74
CA ILE A 38 -5.46 -10.77 -1.16
C ILE A 38 -4.69 -10.28 0.08
N GLY A 39 -5.40 -9.83 1.12
CA GLY A 39 -4.79 -9.36 2.36
C GLY A 39 -3.94 -10.45 3.03
N LEU A 40 -4.49 -11.65 3.20
CA LEU A 40 -3.80 -12.79 3.78
C LEU A 40 -2.57 -13.19 2.95
N SER A 41 -2.70 -13.26 1.62
CA SER A 41 -1.57 -13.57 0.73
C SER A 41 -0.42 -12.57 0.91
N ARG A 42 -0.73 -11.28 1.07
CA ARG A 42 0.28 -10.22 1.28
C ARG A 42 0.92 -10.31 2.65
N ILE A 43 0.15 -10.57 3.71
CA ILE A 43 0.70 -10.78 5.06
C ILE A 43 1.66 -11.97 5.07
N THR A 44 1.26 -13.10 4.48
CA THR A 44 2.13 -14.28 4.40
C THR A 44 3.44 -13.93 3.70
N LYS A 45 3.38 -13.25 2.54
CA LYS A 45 4.58 -12.78 1.84
C LYS A 45 5.42 -11.82 2.66
N TRP A 46 4.80 -10.91 3.41
CA TRP A 46 5.49 -9.97 4.29
C TRP A 46 6.27 -10.67 5.40
N HIS A 47 5.73 -11.74 5.98
CA HIS A 47 6.44 -12.50 7.00
C HIS A 47 7.51 -13.43 6.43
N ASP A 48 7.27 -14.03 5.27
CA ASP A 48 8.18 -15.00 4.65
C ASP A 48 9.34 -14.33 3.90
N ARG A 49 9.07 -13.20 3.24
CA ARG A 49 9.98 -12.52 2.31
C ARG A 49 9.93 -11.03 2.56
N SER A 50 10.27 -10.69 3.79
CA SER A 50 10.05 -9.39 4.39
C SER A 50 10.70 -8.22 3.63
N GLY A 51 11.67 -8.49 2.76
CA GLY A 51 12.41 -7.45 2.05
C GLY A 51 13.24 -6.60 3.00
N ASN A 52 13.82 -5.53 2.47
CA ASN A 52 14.66 -4.62 3.22
C ASN A 52 13.87 -3.40 3.65
N ARG A 53 13.92 -3.06 4.95
CA ARG A 53 13.32 -1.82 5.46
C ARG A 53 14.05 -0.62 4.85
N ILE A 54 13.30 0.24 4.18
CA ILE A 54 13.86 1.46 3.56
C ILE A 54 13.56 2.68 4.43
N PHE A 55 12.32 2.83 4.88
CA PHE A 55 11.91 3.94 5.74
C PHE A 55 10.66 3.59 6.57
N GLU A 56 10.26 4.51 7.43
CA GLU A 56 9.01 4.47 8.17
C GLU A 56 8.31 5.84 8.02
N GLN A 57 7.00 5.81 7.83
CA GLN A 57 6.18 7.00 7.64
C GLN A 57 4.84 6.81 8.36
N ASP A 58 4.51 7.71 9.29
CA ASP A 58 3.27 7.64 10.07
C ASP A 58 3.02 6.27 10.74
N GLY A 59 4.10 5.64 11.21
CA GLY A 59 4.10 4.29 11.79
C GLY A 59 4.08 3.15 10.77
N PHE A 60 3.86 3.43 9.49
CA PHE A 60 3.95 2.45 8.41
C PHE A 60 5.40 2.18 8.05
N VAL A 61 5.86 0.96 8.35
CA VAL A 61 7.18 0.49 7.89
C VAL A 61 7.08 0.12 6.42
N VAL A 62 7.92 0.74 5.59
CA VAL A 62 7.99 0.46 4.15
C VAL A 62 9.21 -0.40 3.87
N ARG A 63 9.00 -1.51 3.17
CA ARG A 63 10.05 -2.45 2.78
C ARG A 63 10.09 -2.63 1.28
N GLU A 64 11.29 -2.68 0.72
CA GLU A 64 11.54 -3.03 -0.67
C GLU A 64 11.73 -4.54 -0.78
N ALA A 65 10.99 -5.18 -1.69
CA ALA A 65 11.17 -6.59 -1.94
C ALA A 65 12.41 -6.84 -2.82
N GLU A 66 13.22 -7.83 -2.44
CA GLU A 66 14.48 -8.10 -3.14
C GLU A 66 14.28 -8.70 -4.54
N THR A 67 13.22 -9.49 -4.72
CA THR A 67 12.97 -10.25 -5.96
C THR A 67 11.89 -9.62 -6.84
N GLU A 68 11.20 -8.61 -6.33
CA GLU A 68 10.09 -7.95 -7.02
C GLU A 68 10.38 -6.46 -6.98
N LYS A 69 10.30 -5.75 -8.11
CA LYS A 69 10.45 -4.29 -8.17
C LYS A 69 9.25 -3.59 -7.51
N ALA A 70 9.07 -3.84 -6.23
CA ALA A 70 7.90 -3.47 -5.48
C ALA A 70 8.24 -3.15 -4.02
N TYR A 71 7.49 -2.20 -3.49
CA TYR A 71 7.50 -1.81 -2.10
C TYR A 71 6.22 -2.30 -1.44
N PHE A 72 6.36 -2.67 -0.17
CA PHE A 72 5.28 -3.19 0.64
C PHE A 72 5.22 -2.46 1.96
N SER A 73 3.99 -2.32 2.47
CA SER A 73 3.75 -1.92 3.84
C SER A 73 2.43 -2.53 4.32
N MET A 74 2.31 -2.76 5.61
CA MET A 74 1.07 -3.22 6.22
C MET A 74 0.93 -2.69 7.63
N GLN A 75 -0.31 -2.49 8.06
CA GLN A 75 -0.64 -2.08 9.42
C GLN A 75 -2.00 -2.64 9.81
N ASN A 76 -2.25 -2.70 11.11
CA ASN A 76 -3.59 -2.85 11.64
C ASN A 76 -3.95 -1.61 12.48
N THR A 77 -5.23 -1.28 12.48
CA THR A 77 -5.78 -0.17 13.24
C THR A 77 -7.05 -0.62 13.94
N ARG A 78 -7.19 -0.28 15.22
CA ARG A 78 -8.42 -0.48 15.97
C ARG A 78 -9.37 0.70 15.70
N ILE A 79 -10.62 0.37 15.39
CA ILE A 79 -11.70 1.34 15.17
C ILE A 79 -12.76 1.21 16.27
N LYS A 80 -13.79 2.05 16.24
CA LYS A 80 -14.88 2.04 17.22
C LYS A 80 -15.62 0.68 17.20
N GLY A 81 -16.25 0.36 18.34
CA GLY A 81 -17.02 -0.88 18.47
C GLY A 81 -16.18 -2.17 18.40
N ASP A 82 -14.93 -2.12 18.86
CA ASP A 82 -13.98 -3.24 18.85
C ASP A 82 -13.65 -3.79 17.45
N GLY A 83 -13.92 -3.01 16.40
CA GLY A 83 -13.52 -3.36 15.05
C GLY A 83 -12.01 -3.21 14.84
N HIS A 84 -11.46 -4.02 13.95
CA HIS A 84 -10.07 -3.96 13.54
C HIS A 84 -9.97 -3.95 12.02
N VAL A 85 -9.21 -2.98 11.50
CA VAL A 85 -8.91 -2.87 10.07
C VAL A 85 -7.50 -3.37 9.84
N LEU A 86 -7.33 -4.26 8.88
CA LEU A 86 -6.05 -4.60 8.29
C LEU A 86 -5.88 -3.79 6.99
N VAL A 87 -4.75 -3.12 6.84
CA VAL A 87 -4.40 -2.45 5.58
C VAL A 87 -3.10 -3.01 5.02
N THR A 88 -3.05 -3.18 3.70
CA THR A 88 -1.82 -3.54 2.98
C THR A 88 -1.62 -2.61 1.78
N PHE A 89 -0.39 -2.13 1.61
CA PHE A 89 0.07 -1.34 0.48
C PHE A 89 1.07 -2.15 -0.33
N LYS A 90 0.90 -2.14 -1.65
CA LYS A 90 1.85 -2.68 -2.60
C LYS A 90 2.08 -1.67 -3.71
N ILE A 91 3.31 -1.22 -3.90
CA ILE A 91 3.65 -0.20 -4.90
C ILE A 91 4.65 -0.83 -5.86
N PHE A 92 4.26 -0.96 -7.12
CA PHE A 92 5.17 -1.35 -8.19
C PHE A 92 5.85 -0.09 -8.73
N MET A 93 7.18 -0.09 -8.65
CA MET A 93 8.01 0.93 -9.29
C MET A 93 8.83 0.30 -10.39
N ASP A 94 9.05 1.04 -11.47
CA ASP A 94 10.02 0.67 -12.47
C ASP A 94 11.30 1.50 -12.35
N GLU A 95 12.39 0.99 -12.92
CA GLU A 95 13.69 1.66 -12.98
C GLU A 95 13.62 3.00 -13.73
N SER A 96 12.60 3.18 -14.58
CA SER A 96 12.38 4.40 -15.37
C SER A 96 11.54 5.47 -14.68
N THR A 97 10.87 5.14 -13.57
CA THR A 97 10.04 6.11 -12.80
C THR A 97 10.90 6.94 -11.85
N LYS A 98 11.72 7.83 -12.42
CA LYS A 98 12.72 8.65 -11.71
C LYS A 98 12.16 9.84 -10.92
N ASP A 99 10.92 10.26 -11.19
CA ASP A 99 10.37 11.51 -10.63
C ASP A 99 9.34 11.29 -9.52
N THR A 100 8.96 10.03 -9.25
CA THR A 100 7.95 9.71 -8.24
C THR A 100 8.60 9.08 -7.01
N SER A 101 8.43 9.72 -5.85
CA SER A 101 8.91 9.15 -4.59
C SER A 101 7.92 8.12 -4.04
N VAL A 102 8.39 6.94 -3.63
CA VAL A 102 7.58 5.96 -2.87
C VAL A 102 6.96 6.64 -1.64
N GLN A 103 7.69 7.56 -1.02
CA GLN A 103 7.24 8.30 0.15
C GLN A 103 6.03 9.20 -0.16
N GLU A 104 6.00 9.82 -1.34
CA GLU A 104 4.86 10.63 -1.78
C GLU A 104 3.63 9.77 -2.05
N ILE A 105 3.82 8.62 -2.73
CA ILE A 105 2.74 7.65 -2.94
C ILE A 105 2.20 7.17 -1.59
N MET A 106 3.09 6.78 -0.67
CA MET A 106 2.69 6.33 0.67
C MET A 106 1.92 7.41 1.43
N GLN A 107 2.37 8.68 1.37
CA GLN A 107 1.66 9.80 2.00
C GLN A 107 0.22 9.89 1.50
N HIS A 108 0.03 9.82 0.18
CA HIS A 108 -1.29 9.90 -0.44
C HIS A 108 -2.16 8.70 -0.04
N LEU A 109 -1.63 7.49 -0.08
CA LEU A 109 -2.37 6.27 0.26
C LEU A 109 -2.75 6.22 1.75
N ILE A 110 -1.89 6.71 2.64
CA ILE A 110 -2.16 6.81 4.08
C ILE A 110 -3.29 7.82 4.32
N ALA A 111 -3.25 8.98 3.65
CA ALA A 111 -4.32 9.98 3.77
C ALA A 111 -5.68 9.41 3.31
N ASP A 112 -5.73 8.74 2.15
CA ASP A 112 -6.96 8.10 1.67
C ASP A 112 -7.43 6.99 2.62
N TYR A 113 -6.50 6.19 3.16
CA TYR A 113 -6.80 5.18 4.18
C TYR A 113 -7.42 5.78 5.44
N ASP A 114 -6.83 6.84 5.99
CA ASP A 114 -7.29 7.53 7.18
C ASP A 114 -8.70 8.11 6.99
N GLU A 115 -8.97 8.70 5.83
CA GLU A 115 -10.31 9.19 5.48
C GLU A 115 -11.35 8.07 5.41
N LYS A 116 -10.97 6.86 4.94
CA LYS A 116 -11.91 5.73 4.89
C LYS A 116 -12.20 5.18 6.27
N ILE A 117 -11.19 4.98 7.11
CA ILE A 117 -11.41 4.44 8.46
C ILE A 117 -12.11 5.43 9.39
N ALA A 118 -11.98 6.74 9.17
CA ALA A 118 -12.70 7.75 9.93
C ALA A 118 -14.23 7.70 9.73
N LYS A 119 -14.69 7.05 8.65
CA LYS A 119 -16.12 6.86 8.31
C LYS A 119 -16.71 5.57 8.89
N LEU A 120 -15.89 4.72 9.51
CA LEU A 120 -16.30 3.47 10.18
C LEU A 120 -16.51 3.69 11.69
#